data_AF-A0A174UP13-F1
#
_entry.id   AF-A0A174UP13-F1
#
_cell.length_a   1.000
_cell.length_b   1.000
_cell.length_c   1.000
_cell.angle_alpha   90.00
_cell.angle_beta   90.00
_cell.angle_gamma   90.00
#
_symmetry.space_group_name_H-M   'P 1'
#
loop_
_entity.id
_entity.type
_entity.pdbx_description
1 polymer ?
#
loop_
_entity_poly.entity_id
_entity_poly.type
_entity_poly.pdbx_seq_one_letter_code
_entity_poly.pdbx_strand_id
1 'polypeptide(L)'
;MKNISIEKTEVRSSLEVWDFMQDRQSDRHSKLQAYCSLLNKAAVRYVPNSVPKGSIPKLKEYQFVTTISELAEEWHWHRATVRSFLDKLTTLGQLDKEPLVKSFVISMHCMTNGKPSNLEVVHHLDFMIDYTISLWSSGKANNHDVAKMCVHITACGIEHFKSTVPDCNADMLRNAEDEIIRTFICSLTASLFHASKQKVEYTVLCDLLYSFFVEQLSQKWEALLLLLEELPLVVLKGVPTTLKLVSEESSKSFQQICSTYRQLSDGGLSRSNGSDAAEQHSGI
;
A
#
# COMPACT_ATOMS: atom_id res chain seq x y z
N MET A 1 34.93 5.24 -15.34
CA MET A 1 33.65 4.92 -14.69
C MET A 1 33.23 6.13 -13.90
N LYS A 2 32.09 6.75 -14.22
CA LYS A 2 31.58 7.89 -13.44
C LYS A 2 31.02 7.32 -12.14
N ASN A 3 31.74 7.52 -11.04
CA ASN A 3 31.22 7.29 -9.70
C ASN A 3 30.01 8.21 -9.52
N ILE A 4 28.82 7.61 -9.46
CA ILE A 4 27.64 8.27 -8.91
C ILE A 4 27.86 8.29 -7.40
N SER A 5 27.77 9.46 -6.77
CA SER A 5 27.89 9.58 -5.31
C SER A 5 26.83 8.71 -4.63
N ILE A 6 27.26 7.60 -4.03
CA ILE A 6 26.50 6.76 -3.09
C ILE A 6 26.38 7.51 -1.76
N GLU A 7 25.96 8.78 -1.77
CA GLU A 7 26.04 9.63 -0.57
C GLU A 7 24.75 9.65 0.27
N LYS A 8 23.66 9.00 -0.15
CA LYS A 8 22.45 8.91 0.69
C LYS A 8 21.46 7.81 0.29
N THR A 9 21.90 6.57 0.08
CA THR A 9 20.97 5.45 -0.12
C THR A 9 21.01 4.53 1.08
N GLU A 10 19.87 4.41 1.77
CA GLU A 10 19.70 3.52 2.92
C GLU A 10 19.15 2.18 2.46
N VAL A 11 19.58 1.12 3.14
CA VAL A 11 19.10 -0.24 2.87
C VAL A 11 18.46 -0.80 4.15
N ARG A 12 17.14 -0.97 4.14
CA ARG A 12 16.39 -1.61 5.23
C ARG A 12 16.51 -3.12 5.13
N SER A 13 16.86 -3.77 6.22
CA SER A 13 17.04 -5.23 6.27
C SER A 13 16.59 -5.78 7.63
N SER A 14 16.07 -7.01 7.66
CA SER A 14 15.71 -7.71 8.89
C SER A 14 16.85 -8.60 9.38
N LEU A 15 16.83 -9.01 10.65
CA LEU A 15 17.79 -9.98 11.17
C LEU A 15 17.74 -11.32 10.42
N GLU A 16 16.56 -11.72 9.91
CA GLU A 16 16.39 -12.92 9.09
C GLU A 16 17.12 -12.83 7.74
N VAL A 17 17.12 -11.64 7.12
CA VAL A 17 17.90 -11.39 5.90
C VAL A 17 19.40 -11.52 6.22
N TRP A 18 19.86 -10.94 7.33
CA TRP A 18 21.26 -11.04 7.74
C TRP A 18 21.69 -12.47 8.06
N ASP A 19 20.84 -13.26 8.72
CA ASP A 19 21.09 -14.69 8.96
C ASP A 19 21.18 -15.47 7.64
N PHE A 20 20.29 -15.21 6.69
CA PHE A 20 20.34 -15.82 5.36
C PHE A 20 21.63 -15.49 4.58
N MET A 21 22.15 -14.27 4.75
CA MET A 21 23.38 -13.79 4.12
C MET A 21 24.65 -14.35 4.76
N GLN A 22 24.57 -14.93 5.97
CA GLN A 22 25.71 -15.60 6.60
C GLN A 22 26.02 -16.89 5.83
N ASP A 23 27.07 -16.86 5.03
CA ASP A 23 27.58 -18.07 4.39
C ASP A 23 28.41 -18.91 5.36
N ARG A 24 28.22 -20.24 5.27
CA ARG A 24 29.20 -21.20 5.79
C ARG A 24 30.40 -21.15 4.84
N GLN A 25 31.54 -20.63 5.31
CA GLN A 25 32.75 -20.37 4.52
C GLN A 25 32.98 -21.37 3.36
N SER A 26 32.98 -20.90 2.10
CA SER A 26 33.76 -21.43 0.95
C SER A 26 33.35 -20.93 -0.45
N ASP A 27 32.33 -20.06 -0.60
CA ASP A 27 31.90 -19.60 -1.94
C ASP A 27 32.77 -18.45 -2.51
N ARG A 28 33.06 -18.51 -3.83
CA ARG A 28 33.86 -17.50 -4.56
C ARG A 28 33.20 -16.13 -4.65
N HIS A 29 31.87 -16.10 -4.58
CA HIS A 29 31.04 -14.92 -4.44
C HIS A 29 30.06 -15.21 -3.31
N SER A 30 30.15 -14.49 -2.18
CA SER A 30 29.25 -14.73 -1.06
C SER A 30 27.84 -14.23 -1.38
N LYS A 31 26.83 -14.75 -0.69
CA LYS A 31 25.45 -14.25 -0.77
C LYS A 31 25.38 -12.76 -0.51
N LEU A 32 26.19 -12.26 0.43
CA LEU A 32 26.29 -10.84 0.70
C LEU A 32 26.82 -10.06 -0.51
N GLN A 33 27.86 -10.55 -1.19
CA GLN A 33 28.38 -9.90 -2.39
C GLN A 33 27.38 -9.93 -3.55
N ALA A 34 26.68 -11.04 -3.74
CA ALA A 34 25.60 -11.13 -4.74
C ALA A 34 24.47 -10.14 -4.42
N TYR A 35 24.10 -10.00 -3.14
CA TYR A 35 23.13 -9.01 -2.69
C TYR A 35 23.58 -7.56 -2.97
N CYS A 36 24.83 -7.22 -2.64
CA CYS A 36 25.41 -5.92 -2.96
C CYS A 36 25.43 -5.63 -4.47
N SER A 37 25.69 -6.63 -5.32
CA SER A 37 25.61 -6.49 -6.78
C SER A 37 24.19 -6.07 -7.23
N LEU A 38 23.14 -6.69 -6.67
CA LEU A 38 21.75 -6.32 -6.96
C LEU A 38 21.46 -4.87 -6.53
N LEU A 39 21.89 -4.47 -5.34
CA LEU A 39 21.72 -3.10 -4.83
C LEU A 39 22.40 -2.07 -5.76
N ASN A 40 23.63 -2.35 -6.20
CA ASN A 40 24.35 -1.49 -7.12
C ASN A 40 23.65 -1.37 -8.48
N LYS A 41 23.13 -2.47 -9.03
CA LYS A 41 22.37 -2.46 -10.29
C LYS A 41 21.07 -1.65 -10.16
N ALA A 42 20.38 -1.76 -9.03
CA ALA A 42 19.18 -0.99 -8.74
C ALA A 42 19.47 0.52 -8.60
N ALA A 43 20.54 0.90 -7.89
CA ALA A 43 20.94 2.29 -7.70
C ALA A 43 21.17 3.03 -9.04
N VAL A 44 21.67 2.32 -10.05
CA VAL A 44 21.96 2.90 -11.38
C VAL A 44 20.89 2.59 -12.44
N ARG A 45 19.77 1.95 -12.05
CA ARG A 45 18.71 1.46 -12.95
C ARG A 45 19.26 0.70 -14.14
N TYR A 46 20.10 -0.30 -13.84
CA TYR A 46 20.85 -1.06 -14.83
C TYR A 46 19.95 -1.69 -15.90
N VAL A 47 20.43 -1.71 -17.14
CA VAL A 47 19.80 -2.37 -18.27
C VAL A 47 20.88 -3.13 -19.06
N PRO A 48 20.71 -4.44 -19.33
CA PRO A 48 21.66 -5.21 -20.11
C PRO A 48 21.63 -4.79 -21.58
N ASN A 49 22.80 -4.71 -22.22
CA ASN A 49 22.91 -4.42 -23.65
C ASN A 49 22.24 -5.49 -24.54
N SER A 50 22.04 -6.70 -24.02
CA SER A 50 21.41 -7.82 -24.71
C SER A 50 19.88 -7.72 -24.81
N VAL A 51 19.25 -6.78 -24.07
CA VAL A 51 17.80 -6.59 -24.08
C VAL A 51 17.44 -5.43 -25.04
N PRO A 52 16.56 -5.65 -26.03
CA PRO A 52 16.11 -4.59 -26.92
C PRO A 52 15.43 -3.45 -26.15
N LYS A 53 15.85 -2.20 -26.39
CA LYS A 53 15.32 -1.02 -25.68
C LYS A 53 13.81 -0.86 -25.81
N GLY A 54 13.22 -1.30 -26.93
CA GLY A 54 11.77 -1.25 -27.17
C GLY A 54 10.93 -2.23 -26.33
N SER A 55 11.56 -3.26 -25.73
CA SER A 55 10.88 -4.23 -24.86
C SER A 55 11.01 -3.90 -23.37
N ILE A 56 11.63 -2.77 -23.02
CA ILE A 56 11.92 -2.40 -21.63
C ILE A 56 10.86 -1.40 -21.16
N PRO A 57 10.09 -1.72 -20.11
CA PRO A 57 9.15 -0.77 -19.53
C PRO A 57 9.90 0.41 -18.89
N LYS A 58 9.20 1.54 -18.69
CA LYS A 58 9.77 2.69 -17.98
C LYS A 58 10.09 2.30 -16.53
N LEU A 59 11.37 2.13 -16.21
CA LEU A 59 11.84 1.72 -14.87
C LEU A 59 11.57 2.82 -13.83
N LYS A 60 10.98 2.42 -12.70
CA LYS A 60 10.81 3.24 -11.50
C LYS A 60 12.13 3.31 -10.70
N GLU A 61 12.13 4.04 -9.59
CA GLU A 61 13.27 4.04 -8.65
C GLU A 61 13.57 2.62 -8.17
N TYR A 62 14.87 2.30 -8.07
CA TYR A 62 15.40 1.00 -7.65
C TYR A 62 14.93 -0.21 -8.46
N GLN A 63 14.43 0.03 -9.67
CA GLN A 63 14.16 -1.01 -10.64
C GLN A 63 15.30 -1.13 -11.64
N PHE A 64 15.60 -2.36 -12.04
CA PHE A 64 16.57 -2.67 -13.08
C PHE A 64 16.19 -3.93 -13.84
N VAL A 65 16.76 -4.10 -15.03
CA VAL A 65 16.56 -5.30 -15.85
C VAL A 65 17.78 -6.20 -15.72
N THR A 66 17.57 -7.51 -15.64
CA THR A 66 18.67 -8.48 -15.73
C THR A 66 18.19 -9.83 -16.25
N THR A 67 19.11 -10.79 -16.38
CA THR A 67 18.82 -12.17 -16.76
C THR A 67 19.50 -13.13 -15.80
N ILE A 68 18.93 -14.33 -15.62
CA ILE A 68 19.54 -15.37 -14.77
C ILE A 68 20.92 -15.75 -15.30
N SER A 69 21.11 -15.74 -16.62
CA SER A 69 22.40 -16.06 -17.25
C SER A 69 23.47 -15.04 -16.93
N GLU A 70 23.15 -13.74 -16.99
CA GLU A 70 24.08 -12.67 -16.66
C GLU A 70 24.50 -12.73 -15.19
N LEU A 71 23.54 -12.88 -14.27
CA LEU A 71 23.83 -12.98 -12.84
C LEU A 71 24.65 -14.25 -12.52
N ALA A 72 24.35 -15.37 -13.18
CA ALA A 72 25.09 -16.62 -13.01
C ALA A 72 26.55 -16.48 -13.46
N GLU A 73 26.78 -15.77 -14.57
CA GLU A 73 28.12 -15.49 -15.08
C GLU A 73 28.88 -14.52 -14.16
N GLU A 74 28.23 -13.42 -13.75
CA GLU A 74 28.81 -12.39 -12.87
C GLU A 74 29.19 -12.95 -11.49
N TRP A 75 28.33 -13.75 -10.89
CA TRP A 75 28.55 -14.31 -9.54
C TRP A 75 29.27 -15.66 -9.57
N HIS A 76 29.56 -16.20 -10.75
CA HIS A 76 30.08 -17.55 -10.94
C HIS A 76 29.25 -18.63 -10.23
N TRP A 77 27.93 -18.47 -10.22
CA TRP A 77 26.97 -19.38 -9.63
C TRP A 77 26.28 -20.23 -10.70
N HIS A 78 25.80 -21.41 -10.31
CA HIS A 78 24.86 -22.13 -11.17
C HIS A 78 23.55 -21.34 -11.28
N ARG A 79 22.94 -21.37 -12.47
CA ARG A 79 21.63 -20.72 -12.72
C ARG A 79 20.55 -21.17 -11.72
N ALA A 80 20.62 -22.40 -11.22
CA ALA A 80 19.70 -22.90 -10.19
C ALA A 80 19.92 -22.18 -8.84
N THR A 81 21.17 -21.97 -8.45
CA THR A 81 21.54 -21.22 -7.23
C THR A 81 21.05 -19.78 -7.30
N VAL A 82 21.28 -19.10 -8.43
CA VAL A 82 20.76 -17.73 -8.68
C VAL A 82 19.25 -17.66 -8.50
N ARG A 83 18.50 -18.61 -9.09
CA ARG A 83 17.03 -18.66 -8.92
C ARG A 83 16.65 -18.83 -7.45
N SER A 84 17.22 -19.82 -6.76
CA SER A 84 16.90 -20.07 -5.35
C SER A 84 17.21 -18.88 -4.45
N PHE A 85 18.31 -18.17 -4.74
CA PHE A 85 18.71 -16.98 -4.01
C PHE A 85 17.69 -15.84 -4.21
N LEU A 86 17.33 -15.58 -5.46
CA LEU A 86 16.32 -14.57 -5.77
C LEU A 86 14.93 -14.94 -5.22
N ASP A 87 14.54 -16.21 -5.28
CA ASP A 87 13.26 -16.70 -4.71
C ASP A 87 13.21 -16.52 -3.20
N LYS A 88 14.33 -16.80 -2.51
CA LYS A 88 14.44 -16.57 -1.07
C LYS A 88 14.39 -15.08 -0.74
N LEU A 89 15.05 -14.21 -1.50
CA LEU A 89 14.95 -12.75 -1.32
C LEU A 89 13.54 -12.21 -1.56
N THR A 90 12.80 -12.76 -2.52
CA THR A 90 11.38 -12.43 -2.71
C THR A 90 10.54 -12.89 -1.52
N THR A 91 10.79 -14.08 -0.99
CA THR A 91 10.11 -14.57 0.23
C THR A 91 10.40 -13.69 1.45
N LEU A 92 11.62 -13.14 1.54
CA LEU A 92 12.05 -12.22 2.60
C LEU A 92 11.62 -10.75 2.34
N GLY A 93 10.82 -10.50 1.29
CA GLY A 93 10.32 -9.17 0.95
C GLY A 93 11.38 -8.16 0.52
N GLN A 94 12.59 -8.61 0.15
CA GLN A 94 13.68 -7.71 -0.26
C GLN A 94 13.53 -7.23 -1.70
N LEU A 95 12.93 -8.04 -2.57
CA LEU A 95 12.73 -7.73 -3.98
C LEU A 95 11.55 -8.47 -4.61
N ASP A 96 11.01 -7.91 -5.68
CA ASP A 96 10.08 -8.61 -6.58
C ASP A 96 10.67 -8.78 -7.98
N LYS A 97 10.16 -9.79 -8.70
CA LYS A 97 10.57 -10.13 -10.07
C LYS A 97 9.37 -10.15 -10.99
N GLU A 98 9.38 -9.28 -11.99
CA GLU A 98 8.38 -9.28 -13.06
C GLU A 98 8.98 -9.90 -14.34
N PRO A 99 8.42 -10.98 -14.87
CA PRO A 99 8.98 -11.64 -16.04
C PRO A 99 8.78 -10.81 -17.31
N LEU A 100 9.83 -10.76 -18.14
CA LEU A 100 9.80 -10.34 -19.53
C LEU A 100 10.15 -11.53 -20.43
N VAL A 101 9.99 -11.39 -21.75
CA VAL A 101 10.14 -12.49 -22.73
C VAL A 101 11.48 -13.22 -22.60
N LYS A 102 12.58 -12.53 -22.25
CA LYS A 102 13.93 -13.10 -22.11
C LYS A 102 14.72 -12.58 -20.90
N SER A 103 14.07 -11.79 -20.06
CA SER A 103 14.68 -11.07 -18.94
C SER A 103 13.64 -10.89 -17.84
N PHE A 104 13.97 -10.18 -16.79
CA PHE A 104 13.01 -9.77 -15.78
C PHE A 104 13.38 -8.39 -15.25
N VAL A 105 12.36 -7.67 -14.80
CA VAL A 105 12.53 -6.46 -14.01
C VAL A 105 12.63 -6.89 -12.55
N ILE A 106 13.71 -6.51 -11.88
CA ILE A 106 13.83 -6.59 -10.43
C ILE A 106 13.44 -5.26 -9.84
N SER A 107 12.57 -5.26 -8.83
CA SER A 107 12.28 -4.10 -7.97
C SER A 107 12.89 -4.33 -6.59
N MET A 108 13.87 -3.52 -6.18
CA MET A 108 14.45 -3.62 -4.83
C MET A 108 13.64 -2.77 -3.85
N HIS A 109 12.98 -3.43 -2.89
CA HIS A 109 12.13 -2.76 -1.89
C HIS A 109 12.89 -2.34 -0.63
N CYS A 110 14.09 -2.89 -0.46
CA CYS A 110 14.96 -2.58 0.67
C CYS A 110 15.68 -1.23 0.52
N MET A 111 15.70 -0.62 -0.68
CA MET A 111 16.46 0.61 -0.94
C MET A 111 15.57 1.84 -0.79
N THR A 112 16.04 2.81 -0.02
CA THR A 112 15.38 4.12 0.14
C THR A 112 16.42 5.22 -0.05
N ASN A 113 16.01 6.40 -0.52
CA ASN A 113 16.94 7.49 -0.86
C ASN A 113 17.46 8.24 0.39
N GLY A 114 17.53 7.57 1.55
CA GLY A 114 17.83 8.20 2.85
C GLY A 114 16.89 9.37 3.19
N LYS A 115 15.76 9.42 2.48
CA LYS A 115 14.58 10.18 2.76
C LYS A 115 13.53 9.10 2.91
N PRO A 116 13.07 8.80 4.14
CA PRO A 116 11.90 7.94 4.24
C PRO A 116 10.84 8.63 3.42
N SER A 117 10.28 7.89 2.45
CA SER A 117 9.15 8.45 1.71
C SER A 117 8.07 8.80 2.74
N ASN A 118 7.28 9.84 2.48
CA ASN A 118 6.17 10.20 3.37
C ASN A 118 5.36 8.95 3.76
N LEU A 119 5.19 8.04 2.79
CA LEU A 119 4.55 6.74 2.93
C LEU A 119 5.18 5.83 4.02
N GLU A 120 6.50 5.70 4.08
CA GLU A 120 7.17 4.81 5.04
C GLU A 120 7.09 5.29 6.49
N VAL A 121 7.11 6.61 6.73
CA VAL A 121 6.95 7.14 8.09
C VAL A 121 5.52 6.93 8.58
N VAL A 122 4.55 7.10 7.68
CA VAL A 122 3.11 6.96 7.98
C VAL A 122 2.74 5.52 8.29
N HIS A 123 3.35 4.54 7.59
CA HIS A 123 3.15 3.12 7.87
C HIS A 123 3.55 2.67 9.28
N HIS A 124 4.40 3.42 9.99
CA HIS A 124 4.69 3.11 11.40
C HIS A 124 3.47 3.28 12.32
N LEU A 125 2.41 3.96 11.85
CA LEU A 125 1.18 4.20 12.60
C LEU A 125 0.10 3.16 12.31
N ASP A 126 0.27 2.29 11.30
CA ASP A 126 -0.76 1.36 10.83
C ASP A 126 -1.34 0.52 11.98
N PHE A 127 -0.49 0.02 12.87
CA PHE A 127 -0.93 -0.73 14.05
C PHE A 127 -1.86 0.08 14.96
N MET A 128 -1.56 1.37 15.18
CA MET A 128 -2.39 2.24 16.00
C MET A 128 -3.70 2.59 15.30
N ILE A 129 -3.66 2.78 13.98
CA ILE A 129 -4.84 3.02 13.14
C ILE A 129 -5.77 1.81 13.20
N ASP A 130 -5.25 0.61 12.94
CA ASP A 130 -6.00 -0.65 12.96
C ASP A 130 -6.60 -0.91 14.35
N TYR A 131 -5.83 -0.71 15.41
CA TYR A 131 -6.34 -0.85 16.78
C TYR A 131 -7.49 0.12 17.06
N THR A 132 -7.32 1.39 16.71
CA THR A 132 -8.34 2.44 16.91
C THR A 132 -9.64 2.10 16.18
N ILE A 133 -9.53 1.63 14.93
CA ILE A 133 -10.68 1.25 14.11
C ILE A 133 -11.33 -0.04 14.61
N SER A 134 -10.55 -0.98 15.15
CA SER A 134 -11.09 -2.19 15.78
C SER A 134 -11.94 -1.86 17.01
N LEU A 135 -11.55 -0.87 17.81
CA LEU A 135 -12.33 -0.40 18.95
C LEU A 135 -13.65 0.23 18.53
N TRP A 136 -13.60 1.06 17.47
CA TRP A 136 -14.79 1.70 16.90
C TRP A 136 -15.77 0.68 16.30
N SER A 137 -15.29 -0.14 15.36
CA SER A 137 -16.11 -1.12 14.64
C SER A 137 -16.71 -2.22 15.54
N SER A 138 -16.05 -2.54 16.66
CA SER A 138 -16.59 -3.46 17.67
C SER A 138 -17.54 -2.81 18.68
N GLY A 139 -17.76 -1.49 18.59
CA GLY A 139 -18.61 -0.72 19.51
C GLY A 139 -18.01 -0.58 20.91
N LYS A 140 -16.72 -0.87 21.10
CA LYS A 140 -16.03 -0.76 22.41
C LYS A 140 -15.67 0.68 22.77
N ALA A 141 -15.65 1.58 21.81
CA ALA A 141 -15.42 3.01 21.99
C ALA A 141 -16.44 3.82 21.19
N ASN A 142 -16.87 4.96 21.74
CA ASN A 142 -17.79 5.88 21.07
C ASN A 142 -17.05 6.79 20.07
N ASN A 143 -17.81 7.49 19.21
CA ASN A 143 -17.24 8.36 18.16
C ASN A 143 -16.37 9.48 18.73
N HIS A 144 -16.71 10.04 19.89
CA HIS A 144 -15.95 11.13 20.52
C HIS A 144 -14.55 10.68 20.96
N ASP A 145 -14.46 9.53 21.63
CA ASP A 145 -13.19 8.99 22.11
C ASP A 145 -12.31 8.53 20.95
N VAL A 146 -12.90 7.87 19.94
CA VAL A 146 -12.20 7.46 18.71
C VAL A 146 -11.72 8.69 17.92
N ALA A 147 -12.54 9.74 17.81
CA ALA A 147 -12.14 10.98 17.14
C ALA A 147 -10.92 11.63 17.80
N LYS A 148 -10.86 11.64 19.15
CA LYS A 148 -9.66 12.11 19.87
C LYS A 148 -8.44 11.26 19.57
N MET A 149 -8.60 9.94 19.47
CA MET A 149 -7.50 9.04 19.08
C MET A 149 -7.02 9.34 17.65
N CYS A 150 -7.92 9.53 16.69
CA CYS A 150 -7.55 9.90 15.31
C CYS A 150 -6.77 11.22 15.26
N VAL A 151 -7.24 12.26 15.98
CA VAL A 151 -6.53 13.54 16.10
C VAL A 151 -5.14 13.34 16.70
N HIS A 152 -5.05 12.59 17.80
CA HIS A 152 -3.78 12.35 18.50
C HIS A 152 -2.78 11.58 17.64
N ILE A 153 -3.21 10.50 16.99
CA ILE A 153 -2.38 9.68 16.11
C ILE A 153 -1.90 10.51 14.91
N THR A 154 -2.77 11.34 14.32
CA THR A 154 -2.39 12.25 13.24
C THR A 154 -1.29 13.21 13.71
N ALA A 155 -1.49 13.86 14.86
CA ALA A 155 -0.48 14.77 15.42
C ALA A 155 0.85 14.07 15.75
N CYS A 156 0.81 12.88 16.36
CA CYS A 156 1.98 12.05 16.62
C CYS A 156 2.70 11.64 15.33
N GLY A 157 1.94 11.30 14.29
CA GLY A 157 2.47 10.97 12.97
C GLY A 157 3.24 12.12 12.34
N ILE A 158 2.69 13.34 12.45
CA ILE A 158 3.36 14.56 11.97
C ILE A 158 4.63 14.88 12.77
N GLU A 159 4.60 14.77 14.09
CA GLU A 159 5.79 14.98 14.92
C GLU A 159 6.87 13.93 14.62
N HIS A 160 6.48 12.67 14.42
CA HIS A 160 7.38 11.61 13.99
C HIS A 160 7.97 11.87 12.60
N PHE A 161 7.17 12.40 11.68
CA PHE A 161 7.65 12.81 10.36
C PHE A 161 8.69 13.92 10.44
N LYS A 162 8.43 14.97 11.25
CA LYS A 162 9.40 16.05 11.49
C LYS A 162 10.72 15.54 12.08
N SER A 163 10.65 14.60 13.02
CA SER A 163 11.86 14.07 13.67
C SER A 163 12.67 13.14 12.75
N THR A 164 11.99 12.43 11.85
CA THR A 164 12.62 11.46 10.94
C THR A 164 13.12 12.11 9.65
N VAL A 165 12.48 13.20 9.18
CA VAL A 165 12.86 13.93 7.96
C VAL A 165 13.47 15.29 8.32
N PRO A 166 14.80 15.38 8.53
CA PRO A 166 15.45 16.67 8.72
C PRO A 166 15.26 17.52 7.45
N ASP A 167 14.97 18.81 7.65
CA ASP A 167 14.63 19.80 6.60
C ASP A 167 13.27 19.60 5.90
N CYS A 168 12.27 19.04 6.58
CA CYS A 168 10.91 18.94 6.03
C CYS A 168 10.34 20.33 5.65
N ASN A 169 9.84 20.46 4.42
CA ASN A 169 9.15 21.68 3.97
C ASN A 169 7.62 21.57 4.20
N ALA A 170 6.91 22.68 3.99
CA ALA A 170 5.47 22.74 4.22
C ALA A 170 4.67 21.79 3.32
N ASP A 171 5.10 21.59 2.07
CA ASP A 171 4.44 20.66 1.13
C ASP A 171 4.63 19.20 1.57
N MET A 172 5.81 18.85 2.08
CA MET A 172 6.10 17.51 2.61
C MET A 172 5.25 17.20 3.84
N LEU A 173 5.11 18.17 4.76
CA LEU A 173 4.27 18.02 5.94
C LEU A 173 2.80 17.82 5.57
N ARG A 174 2.29 18.63 4.64
CA ARG A 174 0.92 18.48 4.12
C ARG A 174 0.71 17.12 3.47
N ASN A 175 1.64 16.68 2.62
CA ASN A 175 1.54 15.37 1.97
C ASN A 175 1.60 14.21 2.99
N ALA A 176 2.38 14.35 4.07
CA ALA A 176 2.41 13.36 5.14
C ALA A 176 1.08 13.33 5.92
N GLU A 177 0.51 14.49 6.22
CA GLU A 177 -0.81 14.62 6.85
C GLU A 177 -1.90 13.98 5.98
N ASP A 178 -1.92 14.32 4.69
CA ASP A 178 -2.86 13.76 3.71
C ASP A 178 -2.77 12.23 3.65
N GLU A 179 -1.56 11.68 3.68
CA GLU A 179 -1.34 10.24 3.65
C GLU A 179 -1.87 9.57 4.93
N ILE A 180 -1.62 10.15 6.11
CA ILE A 180 -2.16 9.63 7.38
C ILE A 180 -3.68 9.60 7.34
N ILE A 181 -4.29 10.71 6.90
CA ILE A 181 -5.75 10.85 6.80
C ILE A 181 -6.31 9.82 5.82
N ARG A 182 -5.68 9.64 4.66
CA ARG A 182 -6.08 8.64 3.66
C ARG A 182 -5.99 7.22 4.21
N THR A 183 -4.94 6.88 4.95
CA THR A 183 -4.82 5.57 5.61
C THR A 183 -5.96 5.33 6.59
N PHE A 184 -6.28 6.31 7.45
CA PHE A 184 -7.44 6.22 8.33
C PHE A 184 -8.75 6.00 7.57
N ILE A 185 -9.01 6.79 6.53
CA ILE A 185 -10.24 6.69 5.73
C ILE A 185 -10.32 5.34 5.04
N CYS A 186 -9.23 4.84 4.48
CA CYS A 186 -9.17 3.52 3.86
C CYS A 186 -9.50 2.41 4.85
N SER A 187 -8.87 2.41 6.03
CA SER A 187 -9.11 1.38 7.04
C SER A 187 -10.53 1.49 7.64
N LEU A 188 -11.06 2.71 7.83
CA LEU A 188 -12.44 2.93 8.25
C LEU A 188 -13.43 2.42 7.21
N THR A 189 -13.19 2.74 5.93
CA THR A 189 -14.03 2.27 4.82
C THR A 189 -14.00 0.75 4.72
N ALA A 190 -12.83 0.13 4.87
CA ALA A 190 -12.69 -1.32 4.90
C ALA A 190 -13.54 -1.96 6.01
N SER A 191 -13.61 -1.31 7.18
CA SER A 191 -14.43 -1.78 8.30
C SER A 191 -15.93 -1.82 8.02
N LEU A 192 -16.45 -0.97 7.13
CA LEU A 192 -17.84 -1.03 6.69
C LEU A 192 -18.14 -2.28 5.85
N PHE A 193 -17.14 -2.82 5.17
CA PHE A 193 -17.27 -3.99 4.29
C PHE A 193 -16.71 -5.27 4.91
N HIS A 194 -16.13 -5.23 6.11
CA HIS A 194 -15.54 -6.41 6.75
C HIS A 194 -16.54 -7.57 6.97
N ALA A 195 -17.84 -7.27 7.08
CA ALA A 195 -18.90 -8.29 7.13
C ALA A 195 -19.18 -8.96 5.76
N SER A 196 -18.77 -8.32 4.66
CA SER A 196 -18.93 -8.84 3.31
C SER A 196 -17.79 -9.81 2.97
N LYS A 197 -18.12 -11.03 2.51
CA LYS A 197 -17.13 -12.06 2.14
C LYS A 197 -16.45 -11.79 0.78
N GLN A 198 -16.62 -10.60 0.21
CA GLN A 198 -16.23 -10.29 -1.16
C GLN A 198 -15.07 -9.29 -1.18
N LYS A 199 -14.15 -9.47 -2.12
CA LYS A 199 -13.06 -8.51 -2.38
C LYS A 199 -13.64 -7.32 -3.13
N VAL A 200 -14.18 -6.35 -2.38
CA VAL A 200 -14.71 -5.09 -2.91
C VAL A 200 -13.56 -4.10 -3.04
N GLU A 201 -13.38 -3.51 -4.21
CA GLU A 201 -12.43 -2.43 -4.41
C GLU A 201 -13.12 -1.10 -4.08
N TYR A 202 -12.77 -0.51 -2.93
CA TYR A 202 -13.42 0.69 -2.39
C TYR A 202 -12.56 1.96 -2.56
N THR A 203 -11.58 1.95 -3.47
CA THR A 203 -10.65 3.07 -3.74
C THR A 203 -11.39 4.36 -4.08
N VAL A 204 -12.37 4.29 -4.98
CA VAL A 204 -13.20 5.44 -5.38
C VAL A 204 -13.97 6.00 -4.17
N LEU A 205 -14.50 5.14 -3.30
CA LEU A 205 -15.21 5.57 -2.11
C LEU A 205 -14.27 6.26 -1.12
N CYS A 206 -13.05 5.75 -0.93
CA CYS A 206 -12.03 6.38 -0.10
C CYS A 206 -11.69 7.79 -0.60
N ASP A 207 -11.50 7.98 -1.91
CA ASP A 207 -11.20 9.29 -2.48
C ASP A 207 -12.34 10.29 -2.25
N LEU A 208 -13.59 9.87 -2.44
CA LEU A 208 -14.76 10.70 -2.18
C LEU A 208 -14.89 11.07 -0.70
N LEU A 209 -14.68 10.10 0.19
CA LEU A 209 -14.71 10.32 1.64
C LEU A 209 -13.59 11.27 2.08
N TYR A 210 -12.39 11.15 1.50
CA TYR A 210 -11.28 12.06 1.75
C TYR A 210 -11.61 13.50 1.34
N SER A 211 -12.05 13.71 0.09
CA SER A 211 -12.44 15.05 -0.37
C SER A 211 -13.54 15.65 0.49
N PHE A 212 -14.57 14.86 0.84
CA PHE A 212 -15.65 15.31 1.71
C PHE A 212 -15.16 15.65 3.12
N PHE A 213 -14.25 14.85 3.68
CA PHE A 213 -13.68 15.09 5.00
C PHE A 213 -12.89 16.40 5.07
N VAL A 214 -12.05 16.66 4.06
CA VAL A 214 -11.21 17.86 4.00
C VAL A 214 -12.06 19.10 3.70
N GLU A 215 -12.88 19.05 2.64
CA GLU A 215 -13.57 20.22 2.10
C GLU A 215 -14.85 20.56 2.85
N GLN A 216 -15.63 19.55 3.25
CA GLN A 216 -16.98 19.75 3.79
C GLN A 216 -17.03 19.59 5.32
N LEU A 217 -16.20 18.72 5.89
CA LEU A 217 -16.15 18.47 7.34
C LEU A 217 -15.05 19.25 8.07
N SER A 218 -14.18 19.96 7.34
CA SER A 218 -13.02 20.68 7.92
C SER A 218 -12.16 19.78 8.82
N GLN A 219 -11.98 18.52 8.39
CA GLN A 219 -11.23 17.48 9.11
C GLN A 219 -11.77 17.15 10.53
N LYS A 220 -13.07 17.35 10.79
CA LYS A 220 -13.70 16.96 12.05
C LYS A 220 -13.95 15.44 12.09
N TRP A 221 -13.02 14.70 12.70
CA TRP A 221 -13.06 13.24 12.81
C TRP A 221 -14.38 12.69 13.37
N GLU A 222 -14.96 13.33 14.39
CA GLU A 222 -16.22 12.89 14.97
C GLU A 222 -17.38 12.95 13.98
N ALA A 223 -17.41 13.98 13.11
CA ALA A 223 -18.41 14.11 12.07
C ALA A 223 -18.22 13.05 10.95
N LEU A 224 -16.97 12.68 10.65
CA LEU A 224 -16.67 11.59 9.71
C LEU A 224 -17.13 10.24 10.27
N LEU A 225 -16.84 9.95 11.53
CA LEU A 225 -17.26 8.70 12.18
C LEU A 225 -18.78 8.58 12.21
N LEU A 226 -19.48 9.66 12.56
CA LEU A 226 -20.95 9.73 12.50
C LEU A 226 -21.45 9.47 11.07
N LEU A 227 -20.85 10.11 10.06
CA LEU A 227 -21.21 9.87 8.66
C LEU A 227 -21.06 8.39 8.29
N LEU A 228 -19.96 7.75 8.66
CA LEU A 228 -19.67 6.35 8.33
C LEU A 228 -20.60 5.38 9.06
N GLU A 229 -20.98 5.70 10.31
CA GLU A 229 -21.97 4.94 11.08
C GLU A 229 -23.37 5.04 10.45
N GLU A 230 -23.75 6.22 9.97
CA GLU A 230 -25.05 6.46 9.33
C GLU A 230 -25.13 5.98 7.90
N LEU A 231 -24.01 5.93 7.16
CA LEU A 231 -23.98 5.67 5.73
C LEU A 231 -24.73 4.38 5.34
N PRO A 232 -24.54 3.22 6.00
CA PRO A 232 -25.33 2.03 5.70
C PRO A 232 -26.83 2.20 6.00
N LEU A 233 -27.18 2.94 7.06
CA LEU A 233 -28.58 3.17 7.45
C LEU A 233 -29.29 4.09 6.45
N VAL A 234 -28.61 5.14 5.99
CA VAL A 234 -29.15 6.05 4.98
C VAL A 234 -29.32 5.34 3.64
N VAL A 235 -28.29 4.63 3.19
CA VAL A 235 -28.27 4.05 1.85
C VAL A 235 -29.17 2.82 1.72
N LEU A 236 -29.17 1.94 2.73
CA LEU A 236 -29.87 0.64 2.67
C LEU A 236 -31.23 0.67 3.36
N LYS A 237 -31.43 1.49 4.40
CA LYS A 237 -32.68 1.55 5.18
C LYS A 237 -33.47 2.85 4.96
N GLY A 238 -32.95 3.80 4.18
CA GLY A 238 -33.62 5.07 3.89
C GLY A 238 -33.77 5.98 5.12
N VAL A 239 -32.95 5.77 6.15
CA VAL A 239 -32.96 6.62 7.35
C VAL A 239 -32.41 8.01 6.99
N PRO A 240 -33.04 9.11 7.42
CA PRO A 240 -32.49 10.45 7.21
C PRO A 240 -31.13 10.59 7.91
N THR A 241 -30.15 11.22 7.25
CA THR A 241 -28.88 11.56 7.91
C THR A 241 -29.09 12.64 8.97
N THR A 242 -28.38 12.55 10.09
CA THR A 242 -28.34 13.62 11.09
C THR A 242 -27.27 14.67 10.77
N LEU A 243 -26.43 14.39 9.77
CA LEU A 243 -25.38 15.29 9.31
C LEU A 243 -26.01 16.56 8.69
N LYS A 244 -25.65 17.72 9.22
CA LYS A 244 -26.14 19.01 8.73
C LYS A 244 -25.38 19.43 7.47
N LEU A 245 -25.94 19.13 6.31
CA LEU A 245 -25.44 19.58 5.01
C LEU A 245 -25.95 20.99 4.73
N VAL A 246 -25.05 21.99 4.80
CA VAL A 246 -25.42 23.41 4.75
C VAL A 246 -25.37 23.98 3.33
N SER A 247 -24.59 23.38 2.43
CA SER A 247 -24.40 23.84 1.05
C SER A 247 -24.95 22.86 0.01
N GLU A 248 -25.32 23.38 -1.15
CA GLU A 248 -25.72 22.54 -2.30
C GLU A 248 -24.58 21.61 -2.74
N GLU A 249 -23.34 22.10 -2.66
CA GLU A 249 -22.13 21.31 -2.93
C GLU A 249 -21.96 20.16 -1.94
N SER A 250 -22.09 20.41 -0.63
CA SER A 250 -22.03 19.35 0.39
C SER A 250 -23.10 18.28 0.16
N SER A 251 -24.29 18.69 -0.31
CA SER A 251 -25.38 17.77 -0.63
C SER A 251 -25.06 16.90 -1.86
N LYS A 252 -24.48 17.49 -2.91
CA LYS A 252 -24.05 16.76 -4.12
C LYS A 252 -22.93 15.76 -3.80
N SER A 253 -21.91 16.19 -3.07
CA SER A 253 -20.80 15.32 -2.67
C SER A 253 -21.27 14.16 -1.79
N PHE A 254 -22.18 14.44 -0.83
CA PHE A 254 -22.79 13.38 -0.01
C PHE A 254 -23.62 12.40 -0.85
N GLN A 255 -24.42 12.88 -1.81
CA GLN A 255 -25.16 12.01 -2.73
C GLN A 255 -24.24 11.13 -3.58
N GLN A 256 -23.08 11.65 -4.00
CA GLN A 256 -22.07 10.88 -4.72
C GLN A 256 -21.48 9.76 -3.85
N ILE A 257 -21.18 10.03 -2.57
CA ILE A 257 -20.76 9.01 -1.60
C ILE A 257 -21.84 7.94 -1.45
N CYS A 258 -23.10 8.34 -1.22
CA CYS A 258 -24.22 7.40 -1.06
C CYS A 258 -24.42 6.51 -2.30
N SER A 259 -24.36 7.08 -3.50
CA SER A 259 -24.51 6.32 -4.75
C SER A 259 -23.36 5.32 -4.96
N THR A 260 -22.13 5.73 -4.67
CA THR A 260 -20.94 4.86 -4.76
C THR A 260 -21.02 3.72 -3.73
N TYR A 261 -21.36 4.03 -2.48
CA TYR A 261 -21.56 3.01 -1.45
C TYR A 261 -22.66 2.01 -1.82
N ARG A 262 -23.78 2.49 -2.40
CA ARG A 262 -24.86 1.62 -2.89
C ARG A 262 -24.37 0.66 -3.97
N GLN A 263 -23.65 1.16 -4.98
CA GLN A 263 -23.10 0.32 -6.06
C GLN A 263 -22.16 -0.76 -5.53
N LEU A 264 -21.30 -0.42 -4.57
CA LEU A 264 -20.39 -1.38 -3.93
C LEU A 264 -21.16 -2.43 -3.10
N SER A 265 -22.29 -2.05 -2.51
CA SER A 265 -23.15 -2.95 -1.73
C SER A 265 -24.01 -3.86 -2.64
N ASP A 266 -24.58 -3.33 -3.72
CA ASP A 266 -25.47 -4.04 -4.67
C ASP A 266 -24.71 -4.93 -5.65
N GLY A 267 -23.45 -4.58 -5.97
CA GLY A 267 -22.54 -5.44 -6.74
C GLY A 267 -22.28 -6.80 -6.06
N GLY A 268 -22.52 -6.89 -4.74
CA GLY A 268 -22.51 -8.15 -4.00
C GLY A 268 -23.81 -8.97 -4.08
N LEU A 269 -24.96 -8.32 -4.25
CA LEU A 269 -26.27 -8.99 -4.39
C LEU A 269 -26.53 -9.51 -5.81
N SER A 270 -25.92 -8.88 -6.82
CA SER A 270 -26.19 -9.20 -8.24
C SER A 270 -25.53 -10.50 -8.73
N ARG A 271 -24.61 -11.10 -7.96
CA ARG A 271 -23.92 -12.35 -8.32
C ARG A 271 -24.41 -13.60 -7.58
N SER A 272 -25.35 -13.49 -6.64
CA SER A 272 -25.90 -14.67 -5.92
C SER A 272 -27.17 -15.26 -6.52
N ASN A 273 -27.76 -14.66 -7.56
CA ASN A 273 -29.02 -15.12 -8.15
C ASN A 273 -28.84 -15.74 -9.55
N GLY A 274 -27.83 -16.61 -9.70
CA GLY A 274 -27.51 -17.21 -11.00
C GLY A 274 -26.93 -18.62 -10.93
N SER A 275 -27.44 -19.51 -10.08
CA SER A 275 -27.15 -20.95 -10.20
C SER A 275 -28.12 -21.85 -9.41
N ASP A 276 -29.43 -21.73 -9.61
CA ASP A 276 -30.38 -22.75 -9.13
C ASP A 276 -31.65 -22.75 -10.00
N ALA A 277 -31.52 -23.16 -11.26
CA ALA A 277 -32.65 -23.59 -12.10
C ALA A 277 -32.16 -24.24 -13.39
N ALA A 278 -31.51 -25.41 -13.31
CA ALA A 278 -31.45 -26.34 -14.44
C ALA A 278 -30.95 -27.72 -13.97
N GLU A 279 -31.83 -28.51 -13.35
CA GLU A 279 -31.72 -29.97 -13.42
C GLU A 279 -33.04 -30.64 -13.00
N GLN A 280 -34.06 -30.52 -13.86
CA GLN A 280 -35.10 -31.53 -13.95
C GLN A 280 -35.46 -31.72 -15.43
N HIS A 281 -35.01 -32.84 -15.97
CA HIS A 281 -35.62 -33.68 -17.02
C HIS A 281 -34.58 -34.21 -18.01
N SER A 282 -34.13 -35.44 -17.77
CA SER A 282 -34.16 -36.51 -18.80
C SER A 282 -33.76 -37.83 -18.14
N GLY A 283 -34.54 -38.88 -18.40
CA GLY A 283 -34.20 -40.24 -17.97
C GLY A 283 -35.41 -41.16 -17.91
N ILE A 284 -35.85 -41.60 -19.10
CA ILE A 284 -36.57 -42.85 -19.33
C ILE A 284 -35.70 -44.02 -18.86
#